data_AF-A0A8C0DTG2-F1
#
_entry.id   AF-A0A8C0DTG2-F1
#
_cell.length_a   1.000
_cell.length_b   1.000
_cell.length_c   1.000
_cell.angle_alpha   90.00
_cell.angle_beta   90.00
_cell.angle_gamma   90.00
#
_symmetry.space_group_name_H-M   'P 1'
#
loop_
_entity.id
_entity.type
_entity.pdbx_description
1 polymer ?
#
loop_
_entity_poly.entity_id
_entity_poly.type
_entity_poly.pdbx_seq_one_letter_code
_entity_poly.pdbx_strand_id
1 'polypeptide(L)'
;MAWTPLLLGLLAHCTGAAPRVHPHLAQDSGTGVALTLSSAGRPGSRVGGNNIGSKSAYWCQQKLGQAPVLVIYHDDERPSGIPDRFSGSNSGNTASLTISGAQAEDKGNYYCASHSPWYIFGGGTQLTVLGQPKSAPSVTLFAPSTEELSANKATLVCLINDFYPGSVKVVWKADGTTITRGVETSQPSKQSNSKYAASSYLALTASEWKSYNSISCQVTHEVTTVEKTVSHSECP
;
A
#
# COMPACT_ATOMS: atom_id res chain seq x y z
N MET A 1 -30.56 -50.53 10.44
CA MET A 1 -31.23 -49.23 10.64
C MET A 1 -30.19 -48.21 11.10
N ALA A 2 -30.21 -47.00 10.54
CA ALA A 2 -29.42 -45.83 10.94
C ALA A 2 -29.80 -45.36 12.37
N TRP A 3 -29.17 -44.45 13.12
CA TRP A 3 -27.95 -43.60 13.13
C TRP A 3 -27.87 -43.00 14.57
N THR A 4 -26.82 -42.40 15.15
CA THR A 4 -25.38 -42.10 14.87
C THR A 4 -24.71 -41.81 16.23
N PRO A 5 -23.37 -41.93 16.41
CA PRO A 5 -22.74 -41.67 17.71
C PRO A 5 -22.64 -40.16 18.02
N LEU A 6 -22.86 -39.81 19.29
CA LEU A 6 -22.70 -38.44 19.80
C LEU A 6 -21.20 -38.10 19.91
N LEU A 7 -20.74 -37.07 19.19
CA LEU A 7 -19.35 -36.62 19.24
C LEU A 7 -19.07 -35.85 20.54
N LEU A 8 -18.18 -36.36 21.39
CA LEU A 8 -17.61 -35.60 22.50
C LEU A 8 -16.77 -34.44 21.95
N GLY A 9 -17.26 -33.21 22.08
CA GLY A 9 -16.45 -32.00 21.89
C GLY A 9 -15.45 -31.84 23.03
N LEU A 10 -14.21 -32.25 22.81
CA LEU A 10 -13.14 -32.15 23.80
C LEU A 10 -12.80 -30.66 24.07
N LEU A 11 -13.05 -30.18 25.29
CA LEU A 11 -12.65 -28.84 25.73
C LEU A 11 -11.12 -28.78 25.90
N ALA A 12 -10.43 -28.38 24.83
CA ALA A 12 -8.99 -28.14 24.83
C ALA A 12 -8.62 -26.96 25.76
N HIS A 13 -8.31 -27.28 27.02
CA HIS A 13 -7.62 -26.38 27.93
C HIS A 13 -6.14 -26.34 27.56
N CYS A 14 -5.70 -25.28 26.89
CA CYS A 14 -4.28 -25.01 26.68
C CYS A 14 -3.78 -23.99 27.72
N THR A 15 -3.36 -24.48 28.88
CA THR A 15 -2.37 -23.79 29.71
C THR A 15 -1.05 -23.76 28.95
N GLY A 16 -0.76 -22.64 28.32
CA GLY A 16 0.54 -22.30 27.76
C GLY A 16 0.68 -20.78 27.78
N ALA A 17 1.86 -20.27 28.13
CA ALA A 17 2.14 -18.85 28.06
C ALA A 17 2.23 -18.43 26.59
N ALA A 18 1.07 -18.14 25.99
CA ALA A 18 1.00 -17.66 24.62
C ALA A 18 1.78 -16.34 24.50
N PRO A 19 2.55 -16.11 23.41
CA PRO A 19 3.03 -14.78 23.10
C PRO A 19 1.82 -13.85 23.00
N ARG A 20 1.99 -12.57 23.37
CA ARG A 20 0.91 -11.56 23.24
C ARG A 20 0.64 -11.30 21.76
N VAL A 21 -0.21 -12.13 21.16
CA VAL A 21 -0.72 -11.92 19.80
C VAL A 21 -1.63 -10.70 19.85
N HIS A 22 -1.11 -9.54 19.46
CA HIS A 22 -1.95 -8.40 19.15
C HIS A 22 -2.86 -8.77 17.97
N PRO A 23 -4.17 -8.45 17.99
CA PRO A 23 -4.98 -8.52 16.79
C PRO A 23 -4.29 -7.73 15.65
N HIS A 24 -4.20 -8.37 14.49
CA HIS A 24 -3.56 -7.83 13.30
C HIS A 24 -4.64 -7.59 12.24
N LEU A 25 -4.77 -6.34 11.80
CA LEU A 25 -5.69 -5.95 10.73
C LEU A 25 -4.87 -5.50 9.53
N ALA A 26 -4.95 -6.30 8.48
CA ALA A 26 -4.35 -6.04 7.17
C ALA A 26 -5.45 -5.69 6.17
N GLN A 27 -5.27 -4.61 5.40
CA GLN A 27 -6.32 -4.11 4.50
C GLN A 27 -5.73 -3.41 3.26
N ASP A 28 -6.33 -3.68 2.09
CA ASP A 28 -5.97 -3.04 0.82
C ASP A 28 -6.25 -1.52 0.80
N SER A 29 -5.38 -0.80 0.10
CA SER A 29 -5.47 0.63 -0.22
C SER A 29 -6.16 0.84 -1.58
N GLY A 30 -7.27 1.58 -1.60
CA GLY A 30 -7.86 2.08 -2.86
C GLY A 30 -9.35 2.41 -2.76
N THR A 31 -10.07 1.74 -1.88
CA THR A 31 -11.43 2.10 -1.47
C THR A 31 -11.39 2.85 -0.14
N GLY A 32 -12.36 3.75 0.07
CA GLY A 32 -12.61 4.39 1.36
C GLY A 32 -13.21 3.39 2.35
N VAL A 33 -12.41 2.41 2.78
CA VAL A 33 -12.81 1.44 3.80
C VAL A 33 -12.75 2.15 5.16
N ALA A 34 -13.84 2.04 5.91
CA ALA A 34 -13.90 2.43 7.31
C ALA A 34 -13.33 1.29 8.16
N LEU A 35 -12.08 1.42 8.63
CA LEU A 35 -11.48 0.45 9.53
C LEU A 35 -11.98 0.69 10.96
N THR A 36 -12.85 -0.18 11.49
CA THR A 36 -13.36 -0.07 12.87
C THR A 36 -12.54 -0.91 13.85
N LEU A 37 -11.75 -0.27 14.71
CA LEU A 37 -11.06 -0.91 15.83
C LEU A 37 -11.96 -0.94 17.06
N SER A 38 -12.54 -2.07 17.43
CA SER A 38 -13.40 -2.18 18.61
C SER A 38 -12.65 -2.73 19.84
N SER A 39 -12.79 -2.08 21.00
CA SER A 39 -12.40 -2.64 22.31
C SER A 39 -13.62 -2.91 23.18
N ALA A 40 -13.91 -4.19 23.44
CA ALA A 40 -15.02 -4.62 24.28
C ALA A 40 -14.56 -5.04 25.69
N GLY A 41 -15.32 -4.66 26.71
CA GLY A 41 -15.13 -5.15 28.08
C GLY A 41 -15.40 -6.66 28.19
N ARG A 42 -14.47 -7.42 28.78
CA ARG A 42 -14.69 -8.86 29.03
C ARG A 42 -15.84 -9.07 30.02
N PRO A 43 -16.89 -9.84 29.68
CA PRO A 43 -17.85 -10.30 30.68
C PRO A 43 -17.13 -11.25 31.66
N GLY A 44 -17.24 -10.98 32.95
CA GLY A 44 -16.73 -11.88 34.01
C GLY A 44 -15.38 -11.51 34.65
N SER A 45 -14.76 -10.37 34.33
CA SER A 45 -13.67 -9.87 35.18
C SER A 45 -14.24 -9.36 36.51
N ARG A 46 -14.09 -10.13 37.60
CA ARG A 46 -14.46 -9.70 38.96
C ARG A 46 -13.39 -8.77 39.53
N VAL A 47 -13.28 -7.57 38.95
CA VAL A 47 -12.77 -6.38 39.63
C VAL A 47 -13.97 -5.45 39.75
N GLY A 48 -14.31 -5.05 40.98
CA GLY A 48 -15.62 -4.50 41.31
C GLY A 48 -15.94 -3.21 40.56
N GLY A 49 -16.98 -3.26 39.72
CA GLY A 49 -17.62 -2.11 39.08
C GLY A 49 -16.77 -1.41 38.01
N ASN A 50 -17.32 -1.31 36.80
CA ASN A 50 -17.46 -0.05 36.05
C ASN A 50 -17.92 -0.33 34.61
N ASN A 51 -18.96 0.36 34.19
CA ASN A 51 -19.42 0.34 32.80
C ASN A 51 -18.41 1.08 31.92
N ILE A 52 -18.09 0.53 30.74
CA ILE A 52 -17.26 1.25 29.76
C ILE A 52 -18.04 2.44 29.19
N GLY A 53 -19.35 2.29 28.99
CA GLY A 53 -20.26 3.34 28.52
C GLY A 53 -20.53 4.49 29.49
N SER A 54 -19.78 4.60 30.59
CA SER A 54 -19.80 5.78 31.47
C SER A 54 -18.43 6.46 31.58
N LYS A 55 -17.49 6.13 30.68
CA LYS A 55 -16.11 6.62 30.70
C LYS A 55 -15.64 6.93 29.30
N SER A 56 -14.95 8.06 29.13
CA SER A 56 -14.39 8.40 27.83
C SER A 56 -13.30 7.44 27.38
N ALA A 57 -13.37 7.12 26.10
CA ALA A 57 -12.35 6.44 25.33
C ALA A 57 -11.33 7.44 24.75
N TYR A 58 -10.10 6.98 24.66
CA TYR A 58 -8.95 7.67 24.09
C TYR A 58 -8.24 6.69 23.17
N TRP A 59 -7.68 7.18 22.07
CA TRP A 59 -6.95 6.35 21.11
C TRP A 59 -5.57 6.93 20.86
N CYS A 60 -4.54 6.09 20.99
CA CYS A 60 -3.16 6.45 20.68
C CYS A 60 -2.61 5.57 19.56
N GLN A 61 -1.96 6.18 18.57
CA GLN A 61 -1.17 5.49 17.56
C GLN A 61 0.31 5.47 17.99
N GLN A 62 0.96 4.32 17.90
CA GLN A 62 2.41 4.20 18.03
C GLN A 62 3.01 3.63 16.75
N LYS A 63 3.86 4.42 16.08
CA LYS A 63 4.65 3.94 14.93
C LYS A 63 5.96 3.31 15.43
N LEU A 64 6.57 2.45 14.61
CA LEU A 64 7.80 1.76 14.98
C LEU A 64 8.92 2.76 15.29
N GLY A 65 9.51 2.65 16.48
CA GLY A 65 10.57 3.56 16.95
C GLY A 65 10.10 4.96 17.34
N GLN A 66 8.80 5.24 17.39
CA GLN A 66 8.23 6.53 17.77
C GLN A 66 7.48 6.44 19.11
N ALA A 67 7.35 7.59 19.78
CA ALA A 67 6.48 7.74 20.95
C ALA A 67 5.01 7.60 20.54
N PRO A 68 4.11 7.13 21.43
CA PRO A 68 2.67 7.14 21.18
C PRO A 68 2.13 8.57 20.99
N VAL A 69 1.30 8.75 19.97
CA VAL A 69 0.61 10.00 19.62
C VAL A 69 -0.89 9.82 19.82
N LEU A 70 -1.54 10.76 20.50
CA LEU A 70 -2.99 10.80 20.68
C LEU A 70 -3.67 11.10 19.34
N VAL A 71 -4.62 10.26 18.91
CA VAL A 71 -5.38 10.45 17.65
C VAL A 71 -6.86 10.80 17.88
N ILE A 72 -7.47 10.30 18.96
CA ILE A 72 -8.82 10.67 19.40
C ILE A 72 -8.83 10.73 20.94
N TYR A 73 -9.59 11.66 21.52
CA TYR A 73 -9.85 11.79 22.95
C TYR A 73 -11.33 12.13 23.19
N HIS A 74 -11.81 12.05 24.43
CA HIS A 74 -13.22 12.30 24.77
C HIS A 74 -14.23 11.65 23.79
N ASP A 75 -13.98 10.37 23.48
CA ASP A 75 -14.82 9.52 22.64
C ASP A 75 -14.83 9.86 21.13
N ASP A 76 -14.93 11.12 20.73
CA ASP A 76 -14.97 11.57 19.32
C ASP A 76 -14.12 12.82 18.99
N GLU A 77 -13.58 13.53 19.99
CA GLU A 77 -12.75 14.72 19.78
C GLU A 77 -11.36 14.38 19.19
N ARG A 78 -10.85 15.26 18.32
CA ARG A 78 -9.62 15.04 17.56
C ARG A 78 -8.57 16.13 17.82
N PRO A 79 -7.31 15.80 18.20
CA PRO A 79 -6.25 16.78 18.37
C PRO A 79 -5.90 17.52 17.08
N SER A 80 -5.39 18.75 17.22
CA SER A 80 -4.84 19.52 16.09
C SER A 80 -3.71 18.75 15.39
N GLY A 81 -3.71 18.79 14.05
CA GLY A 81 -2.74 18.09 13.21
C GLY A 81 -3.07 16.62 12.89
N ILE A 82 -4.11 16.03 13.49
CA ILE A 82 -4.60 14.70 13.10
C ILE A 82 -5.64 14.85 11.96
N PRO A 83 -5.53 14.09 10.85
CA PRO A 83 -6.42 14.20 9.70
C PRO A 83 -7.91 13.90 9.99
N ASP A 84 -8.79 14.49 9.17
CA ASP A 84 -10.24 14.37 9.26
C ASP A 84 -10.79 12.94 9.05
N ARG A 85 -10.05 12.09 8.34
CA ARG A 85 -10.33 10.66 8.18
C ARG A 85 -10.41 9.86 9.49
N PHE A 86 -9.86 10.35 10.60
CA PHE A 86 -9.94 9.69 11.92
C PHE A 86 -11.20 10.13 12.67
N SER A 87 -12.04 9.20 13.09
CA SER A 87 -13.20 9.47 13.96
C SER A 87 -13.34 8.43 15.06
N GLY A 88 -13.72 8.86 16.25
CA GLY A 88 -14.06 7.97 17.36
C GLY A 88 -15.55 7.77 17.53
N SER A 89 -15.92 6.75 18.27
CA SER A 89 -17.26 6.59 18.86
C SER A 89 -17.20 5.68 20.09
N ASN A 90 -18.16 5.85 21.00
CA ASN A 90 -18.31 4.99 22.17
C ASN A 90 -19.80 4.64 22.33
N SER A 91 -20.11 3.34 22.42
CA SER A 91 -21.48 2.85 22.54
C SER A 91 -21.55 1.59 23.40
N GLY A 92 -22.39 1.63 24.43
CA GLY A 92 -22.56 0.52 25.37
C GLY A 92 -21.26 0.16 26.09
N ASN A 93 -20.67 -0.99 25.80
CA ASN A 93 -19.36 -1.40 26.36
C ASN A 93 -18.25 -1.50 25.30
N THR A 94 -18.44 -0.81 24.17
CA THR A 94 -17.56 -0.86 23.00
C THR A 94 -17.16 0.55 22.56
N ALA A 95 -15.88 0.87 22.74
CA ALA A 95 -15.26 2.01 22.08
C ALA A 95 -14.76 1.59 20.68
N SER A 96 -14.87 2.48 19.71
CA SER A 96 -14.44 2.26 18.33
C SER A 96 -13.63 3.44 17.78
N LEU A 97 -12.52 3.15 17.08
CA LEU A 97 -11.84 4.09 16.20
C LEU A 97 -12.13 3.70 14.75
N THR A 98 -12.54 4.68 13.94
CA THR A 98 -12.72 4.55 12.50
C THR A 98 -11.67 5.38 11.77
N ILE A 99 -11.03 4.78 10.76
CA ILE A 99 -10.12 5.46 9.83
C ILE A 99 -10.69 5.31 8.43
N SER A 100 -11.15 6.42 7.84
CA SER A 100 -11.80 6.46 6.52
C SER A 100 -10.77 6.63 5.41
N GLY A 101 -10.44 5.54 4.70
CA GLY A 101 -9.42 5.58 3.64
C GLY A 101 -8.00 5.66 4.19
N ALA A 102 -7.62 4.64 4.96
CA ALA A 102 -6.31 4.53 5.60
C ALA A 102 -5.14 4.65 4.59
N GLN A 103 -4.12 5.41 4.96
CA GLN A 103 -2.95 5.75 4.15
C GLN A 103 -1.68 5.06 4.67
N ALA A 104 -0.60 5.05 3.89
CA ALA A 104 0.63 4.35 4.27
C ALA A 104 1.23 4.86 5.60
N GLU A 105 1.07 6.14 5.91
CA GLU A 105 1.46 6.74 7.19
C GLU A 105 0.60 6.31 8.39
N ASP A 106 -0.59 5.74 8.17
CA ASP A 106 -1.50 5.31 9.24
C ASP A 106 -1.09 3.95 9.83
N LYS A 107 -0.12 3.26 9.21
CA LYS A 107 0.50 2.03 9.70
C LYS A 107 1.11 2.23 11.09
N GLY A 108 0.69 1.40 12.05
CA GLY A 108 1.16 1.46 13.43
C GLY A 108 0.36 0.56 14.36
N ASN A 109 0.73 0.55 15.64
CA ASN A 109 -0.06 -0.08 16.69
C ASN A 109 -1.02 0.96 17.28
N TYR A 110 -2.30 0.63 17.38
CA TYR A 110 -3.34 1.48 17.95
C TYR A 110 -3.78 0.93 19.31
N TYR A 111 -3.77 1.79 20.32
CA TYR A 111 -4.14 1.46 21.69
C TYR A 111 -5.35 2.29 22.10
N CYS A 112 -6.45 1.62 22.44
CA CYS A 112 -7.54 2.24 23.20
C CYS A 112 -7.12 2.40 24.66
N ALA A 113 -7.51 3.50 25.29
CA ALA A 113 -7.41 3.71 26.74
C ALA A 113 -8.72 4.29 27.29
N SER A 114 -9.00 4.02 28.56
CA SER A 114 -10.14 4.61 29.28
C SER A 114 -9.67 5.27 30.57
N HIS A 115 -10.27 6.41 30.92
CA HIS A 115 -9.91 7.18 32.11
C HIS A 115 -10.72 6.71 33.34
N SER A 116 -10.02 6.28 34.40
CA SER A 116 -10.64 5.65 35.57
C SER A 116 -9.73 5.60 36.80
N PRO A 117 -9.88 6.53 37.75
CA PRO A 117 -8.82 7.39 38.34
C PRO A 117 -7.39 7.45 37.72
N TRP A 118 -6.99 6.46 36.92
CA TRP A 118 -5.78 6.33 36.14
C TRP A 118 -6.14 5.86 34.72
N TYR A 119 -5.22 5.98 33.76
CA TYR A 119 -5.44 5.47 32.41
C TYR A 119 -5.25 3.96 32.35
N ILE A 120 -6.25 3.24 31.86
CA ILE A 120 -6.19 1.80 31.61
C ILE A 120 -6.09 1.60 30.11
N PHE A 121 -4.98 1.04 29.63
CA PHE A 121 -4.74 0.74 28.21
C PHE A 121 -5.23 -0.67 27.84
N GLY A 122 -5.82 -0.78 26.66
CA GLY A 122 -6.19 -2.03 26.01
C GLY A 122 -4.99 -2.79 25.42
N GLY A 123 -5.25 -4.00 24.92
CA GLY A 123 -4.21 -4.91 24.44
C GLY A 123 -3.43 -4.46 23.19
N GLY A 124 -3.88 -3.42 22.49
CA GLY A 124 -3.29 -2.91 21.25
C GLY A 124 -3.68 -3.73 20.01
N THR A 125 -3.89 -3.03 18.89
CA THR A 125 -4.19 -3.63 17.58
C THR A 125 -3.19 -3.12 16.56
N GLN A 126 -2.55 -4.00 15.81
CA GLN A 126 -1.63 -3.60 14.75
C GLN A 126 -2.41 -3.36 13.45
N LEU A 127 -2.30 -2.16 12.90
CA LEU A 127 -2.79 -1.81 11.57
C LEU A 127 -1.65 -1.91 10.55
N THR A 128 -1.84 -2.74 9.54
CA THR A 128 -1.05 -2.77 8.31
C THR A 128 -1.92 -2.35 7.12
N VAL A 129 -1.57 -1.20 6.52
CA VAL A 129 -2.12 -0.82 5.22
C VAL A 129 -1.36 -1.61 4.16
N LEU A 130 -2.03 -2.59 3.57
CA LEU A 130 -1.57 -3.25 2.35
C LEU A 130 -1.73 -2.23 1.22
N GLY A 131 -0.69 -2.08 0.39
CA GLY A 131 -0.83 -1.31 -0.85
C GLY A 131 -1.89 -1.94 -1.77
N GLN A 132 -2.33 -1.21 -2.79
CA GLN A 132 -3.05 -1.81 -3.90
C GLN A 132 -2.28 -3.05 -4.42
N PRO A 133 -2.95 -4.13 -4.89
CA PRO A 133 -2.27 -5.28 -5.47
C PRO A 133 -1.21 -4.87 -6.51
N LYS A 134 0.02 -5.33 -6.26
CA LYS A 134 1.18 -4.99 -7.09
C LYS A 134 0.89 -5.34 -8.55
N SER A 135 1.12 -4.38 -9.44
CA SER A 135 0.83 -4.51 -10.87
C SER A 135 2.12 -4.34 -11.66
N ALA A 136 2.45 -5.33 -12.49
CA ALA A 136 3.55 -5.25 -13.44
C ALA A 136 3.26 -4.23 -14.55
N PRO A 137 4.28 -3.52 -15.08
CA PRO A 137 4.10 -2.55 -16.15
C PRO A 137 3.73 -3.19 -17.49
N SER A 138 2.77 -2.58 -18.19
CA SER A 138 2.59 -2.77 -19.63
C SER A 138 3.55 -1.86 -20.38
N VAL A 139 4.53 -2.44 -21.07
CA VAL A 139 5.58 -1.71 -21.80
C VAL A 139 5.36 -1.80 -23.30
N THR A 140 5.36 -0.64 -23.97
CA THR A 140 5.27 -0.51 -25.43
C THR A 140 6.43 0.35 -25.93
N LEU A 141 7.13 -0.11 -26.97
CA LEU A 141 8.24 0.61 -27.58
C LEU A 141 7.86 0.99 -29.02
N PHE A 142 8.04 2.25 -29.35
CA PHE A 142 7.81 2.82 -30.68
C PHE A 142 9.15 3.17 -31.33
N ALA A 143 9.33 2.73 -32.57
CA ALA A 143 10.45 3.13 -33.42
C ALA A 143 10.24 4.57 -33.95
N PRO A 144 11.30 5.24 -34.45
CA PRO A 144 11.20 6.58 -35.04
C PRO A 144 10.31 6.57 -36.29
N SER A 145 9.58 7.65 -36.55
CA SER A 145 8.72 7.74 -37.74
C SER A 145 9.52 8.01 -39.02
N THR A 146 8.96 7.64 -40.17
CA THR A 146 9.55 7.90 -41.50
C THR A 146 9.79 9.39 -41.75
N GLU A 147 8.89 10.23 -41.26
CA GLU A 147 8.94 11.69 -41.38
C GLU A 147 10.08 12.25 -40.52
N GLU A 148 10.24 11.76 -39.29
CA GLU A 148 11.33 12.17 -38.41
C GLU A 148 12.71 11.78 -38.98
N LEU A 149 12.82 10.55 -39.50
CA LEU A 149 14.04 10.06 -40.16
C LEU A 149 14.38 10.87 -41.41
N SER A 150 13.38 11.37 -42.15
CA SER A 150 13.61 12.28 -43.29
C SER A 150 14.19 13.63 -42.87
N ALA A 151 13.92 14.08 -41.64
CA ALA A 151 14.49 15.28 -41.02
C ALA A 151 15.83 15.02 -40.29
N ASN A 152 16.48 13.88 -40.56
CA ASN A 152 17.74 13.42 -39.95
C ASN A 152 17.69 13.25 -38.40
N LYS A 153 16.50 13.06 -37.83
CA LYS A 153 16.29 12.81 -36.39
C LYS A 153 15.73 11.41 -36.19
N ALA A 154 15.87 10.88 -34.97
CA ALA A 154 15.30 9.60 -34.59
C ALA A 154 14.98 9.60 -33.09
N THR A 155 13.71 9.56 -32.72
CA THR A 155 13.27 9.49 -31.33
C THR A 155 12.54 8.17 -31.10
N LEU A 156 13.10 7.31 -30.25
CA LEU A 156 12.39 6.14 -29.76
C LEU A 156 11.58 6.49 -28.52
N VAL A 157 10.37 5.95 -28.41
CA VAL A 157 9.47 6.22 -27.28
C VAL A 157 9.12 4.91 -26.58
N CYS A 158 9.44 4.81 -25.30
CA CYS A 158 9.07 3.69 -24.44
C CYS A 158 7.98 4.14 -23.47
N LEU A 159 6.74 3.71 -23.70
CA LEU A 159 5.61 3.95 -22.80
C LEU A 159 5.48 2.82 -21.79
N ILE A 160 5.24 3.20 -20.53
CA ILE A 160 5.20 2.31 -19.37
C ILE A 160 3.90 2.61 -18.64
N ASN A 161 2.92 1.71 -18.70
CA ASN A 161 1.57 1.95 -18.18
C ASN A 161 1.20 0.95 -17.09
N ASP A 162 0.18 1.30 -16.30
CA ASP A 162 -0.56 0.38 -15.43
C ASP A 162 0.28 -0.38 -14.39
N PHE A 163 1.36 0.23 -13.90
CA PHE A 163 2.19 -0.35 -12.83
C PHE A 163 1.86 0.20 -11.43
N TYR A 164 2.08 -0.63 -10.42
CA TYR A 164 1.99 -0.23 -9.02
C TYR A 164 2.91 -1.13 -8.16
N PRO A 165 3.69 -0.60 -7.22
CA PRO A 165 3.86 0.82 -6.85
C PRO A 165 4.59 1.65 -7.92
N GLY A 166 4.53 2.97 -7.80
CA GLY A 166 5.04 3.94 -8.78
C GLY A 166 6.57 4.09 -8.88
N SER A 167 7.33 3.01 -8.72
CA SER A 167 8.79 3.01 -8.85
C SER A 167 9.23 2.07 -9.98
N VAL A 168 9.88 2.63 -11.00
CA VAL A 168 10.45 1.90 -12.14
C VAL A 168 11.84 2.43 -12.46
N LYS A 169 12.72 1.54 -12.95
CA LYS A 169 14.01 1.90 -13.55
C LYS A 169 13.97 1.58 -15.04
N VAL A 170 14.37 2.53 -15.87
CA VAL A 170 14.48 2.36 -17.34
C VAL A 170 15.94 2.32 -17.75
N VAL A 171 16.29 1.40 -18.63
CA VAL A 171 17.62 1.26 -19.24
C VAL A 171 17.44 1.05 -20.74
N TRP A 172 18.05 1.91 -21.55
CA TRP A 172 18.12 1.73 -23.00
C TRP A 172 19.37 0.95 -23.39
N LYS A 173 19.26 0.10 -24.41
CA LYS A 173 20.41 -0.60 -24.99
C LYS A 173 20.33 -0.57 -26.52
N ALA A 174 21.45 -0.40 -27.20
CA ALA A 174 21.56 -0.76 -28.61
C ALA A 174 22.48 -1.98 -28.75
N ASP A 175 22.02 -2.98 -29.49
CA ASP A 175 22.73 -4.25 -29.71
C ASP A 175 23.28 -4.86 -28.41
N GLY A 176 22.46 -4.79 -27.34
CA GLY A 176 22.77 -5.26 -25.99
C GLY A 176 23.62 -4.30 -25.13
N THR A 177 24.25 -3.28 -25.71
CA THR A 177 25.11 -2.32 -25.01
C THR A 177 24.29 -1.14 -24.47
N THR A 178 24.46 -0.80 -23.20
CA THR A 178 23.67 0.27 -22.54
C THR A 178 23.96 1.66 -23.11
N ILE A 179 22.90 2.42 -23.41
CA ILE A 179 22.96 3.83 -23.82
C ILE A 179 22.39 4.72 -22.72
N THR A 180 23.07 5.84 -22.47
CA THR A 180 22.61 6.92 -21.57
C THR A 180 22.55 8.30 -22.25
N ARG A 181 23.25 8.50 -23.37
CA ARG A 181 23.20 9.76 -24.14
C ARG A 181 21.85 9.89 -24.85
N GLY A 182 21.23 11.06 -24.74
CA GLY A 182 19.92 11.32 -25.35
C GLY A 182 18.74 10.63 -24.66
N VAL A 183 18.96 10.00 -23.50
CA VAL A 183 17.90 9.36 -22.71
C VAL A 183 17.25 10.40 -21.80
N GLU A 184 15.94 10.55 -21.94
CA GLU A 184 15.09 11.31 -21.01
C GLU A 184 14.00 10.38 -20.46
N THR A 185 13.71 10.45 -19.16
CA THR A 185 12.69 9.61 -18.51
C THR A 185 11.82 10.47 -17.62
N SER A 186 10.50 10.44 -17.84
CA SER A 186 9.55 11.19 -17.03
C SER A 186 9.39 10.58 -15.63
N GLN A 187 9.06 11.41 -14.65
CA GLN A 187 8.66 10.92 -13.34
C GLN A 187 7.33 10.16 -13.44
N PRO A 188 7.17 9.01 -12.77
CA PRO A 188 5.90 8.29 -12.73
C PRO A 188 4.74 9.16 -12.25
N SER A 189 3.70 9.24 -13.08
CA SER A 189 2.48 10.00 -12.83
C SER A 189 1.32 9.05 -12.50
N LYS A 190 0.43 9.43 -11.58
CA LYS A 190 -0.70 8.60 -11.18
C LYS A 190 -1.86 8.74 -12.18
N GLN A 191 -2.34 7.62 -12.69
CA GLN A 191 -3.46 7.51 -13.63
C GLN A 191 -4.81 7.43 -12.89
N SER A 192 -5.92 7.61 -13.63
CA SER A 192 -7.29 7.54 -13.11
C SER A 192 -7.66 6.18 -12.48
N ASN A 193 -7.03 5.10 -12.93
CA ASN A 193 -7.19 3.74 -12.38
C ASN A 193 -6.34 3.46 -11.11
N SER A 194 -5.80 4.52 -10.49
CA SER A 194 -4.89 4.50 -9.34
C SER A 194 -3.52 3.84 -9.52
N LYS A 195 -3.21 3.37 -10.73
CA LYS A 195 -1.87 2.91 -11.10
C LYS A 195 -1.00 4.07 -11.59
N TYR A 196 0.23 3.78 -11.99
CA TYR A 196 1.19 4.75 -12.49
C TYR A 196 1.51 4.53 -13.97
N ALA A 197 1.78 5.63 -14.67
CA ALA A 197 2.38 5.65 -15.99
C ALA A 197 3.64 6.52 -16.03
N ALA A 198 4.59 6.11 -16.85
CA ALA A 198 5.82 6.84 -17.15
C ALA A 198 6.15 6.69 -18.64
N SER A 199 7.02 7.55 -19.13
CA SER A 199 7.55 7.53 -20.49
C SER A 199 9.06 7.71 -20.46
N SER A 200 9.76 7.07 -21.39
CA SER A 200 11.16 7.36 -21.66
C SER A 200 11.37 7.56 -23.16
N TYR A 201 12.28 8.47 -23.48
CA TYR A 201 12.62 8.88 -24.83
C TYR A 201 14.12 8.64 -25.02
N LEU A 202 14.50 8.16 -26.20
CA LEU A 202 15.89 8.08 -26.63
C LEU A 202 16.03 8.86 -27.94
N ALA A 203 16.69 10.01 -27.86
CA ALA A 203 16.98 10.87 -29.00
C ALA A 203 18.33 10.51 -29.66
N LEU A 204 18.28 10.24 -30.96
CA LEU A 204 19.40 9.87 -31.82
C LEU A 204 19.32 10.64 -33.15
N THR A 205 20.39 10.60 -33.94
CA THR A 205 20.36 10.92 -35.37
C THR A 205 19.83 9.75 -36.20
N ALA A 206 19.30 10.04 -37.40
CA ALA A 206 18.86 8.98 -38.32
C ALA A 206 20.02 8.05 -38.76
N SER A 207 21.27 8.55 -38.75
CA SER A 207 22.48 7.74 -38.98
C SER A 207 22.81 6.80 -37.81
N GLU A 208 22.68 7.26 -36.56
CA GLU A 208 22.91 6.41 -35.39
C GLU A 208 21.85 5.28 -35.32
N TRP A 209 20.57 5.61 -35.50
CA TRP A 209 19.49 4.61 -35.56
C TRP A 209 19.77 3.50 -36.57
N LYS A 210 20.17 3.87 -37.80
CA LYS A 210 20.51 2.91 -38.87
C LYS A 210 21.84 2.18 -38.67
N SER A 211 22.70 2.63 -37.75
CA SER A 211 23.97 1.97 -37.44
C SER A 211 23.83 0.79 -36.48
N TYR A 212 22.74 0.76 -35.70
CA TYR A 212 22.41 -0.32 -34.78
C TYR A 212 21.48 -1.32 -35.43
N ASN A 213 21.66 -2.61 -35.17
CA ASN A 213 20.74 -3.63 -35.66
C ASN A 213 19.40 -3.57 -34.91
N SER A 214 19.46 -3.36 -33.60
CA SER A 214 18.33 -3.37 -32.68
C SER A 214 18.52 -2.40 -31.51
N ILE A 215 17.43 -1.80 -31.05
CA ILE A 215 17.41 -1.02 -29.81
C ILE A 215 16.32 -1.56 -28.88
N SER A 216 16.67 -1.74 -27.60
CA SER A 216 15.74 -2.17 -26.57
C SER A 216 15.54 -1.14 -25.46
N CYS A 217 14.31 -1.09 -24.95
CA CYS A 217 13.94 -0.47 -23.69
C CYS A 217 13.72 -1.57 -22.65
N GLN A 218 14.58 -1.63 -21.64
CA GLN A 218 14.45 -2.52 -20.49
C GLN A 218 13.87 -1.73 -19.31
N VAL A 219 12.71 -2.17 -18.81
CA VAL A 219 12.01 -1.59 -17.66
C VAL A 219 12.04 -2.58 -16.51
N THR A 220 12.68 -2.20 -15.41
CA THR A 220 12.69 -2.97 -14.16
C THR A 220 11.68 -2.37 -13.18
N HIS A 221 10.69 -3.17 -12.81
CA HIS A 221 9.75 -2.96 -11.72
C HIS A 221 10.00 -4.00 -10.62
N GLU A 222 9.48 -3.79 -9.42
CA GLU A 222 9.66 -4.74 -8.31
C GLU A 222 8.89 -6.08 -8.50
N VAL A 223 7.93 -6.15 -9.43
CA VAL A 223 7.22 -7.39 -9.78
C VAL A 223 7.89 -8.11 -10.96
N THR A 224 8.32 -7.37 -12.00
CA THR A 224 8.90 -7.92 -13.23
C THR A 224 9.96 -7.00 -13.83
N THR A 225 10.88 -7.58 -14.60
CA THR A 225 11.63 -6.83 -15.62
C THR A 225 11.05 -7.19 -16.99
N VAL A 226 10.73 -6.18 -17.78
CA VAL A 226 10.17 -6.29 -19.13
C VAL A 226 11.13 -5.62 -20.09
N GLU A 227 11.48 -6.30 -21.18
CA GLU A 227 12.31 -5.72 -22.25
C GLU A 227 11.54 -5.76 -23.56
N LYS A 228 11.51 -4.63 -24.27
CA LYS A 228 10.95 -4.50 -25.61
C LYS A 228 12.06 -4.05 -26.55
N THR A 229 12.08 -4.61 -27.75
CA THR A 229 13.10 -4.36 -28.76
C THR A 229 12.41 -3.98 -30.07
N VAL A 230 13.02 -3.06 -30.82
CA VAL A 230 12.68 -2.75 -32.20
C VAL A 230 13.94 -2.86 -33.06
N SER A 231 13.81 -3.39 -34.28
CA SER A 231 14.91 -3.53 -35.24
C SER A 231 14.73 -2.54 -36.39
N HIS A 232 15.80 -1.96 -36.93
CA HIS A 232 15.67 -1.04 -38.07
C HIS A 232 15.21 -1.75 -39.36
N SER A 233 15.34 -3.07 -39.42
CA SER A 233 14.94 -3.95 -40.51
C SER A 233 13.46 -4.35 -40.49
N GLU A 234 12.75 -4.07 -39.39
CA GLU A 234 11.33 -4.33 -39.23
C GLU A 234 10.53 -3.11 -39.71
N CYS A 235 10.32 -3.02 -41.03
CA CYS A 235 9.31 -2.11 -41.58
C CYS A 235 7.89 -2.58 -41.23
N PRO A 236 6.94 -1.63 -40.98
CA PRO A 236 5.51 -1.91 -40.99
C PRO A 236 4.98 -2.42 -42.34
#